data_AF-A0A6N2NEN9-F1
#
_entry.id   AF-A0A6N2NEN9-F1
#
_cell.length_a   1.000
_cell.length_b   1.000
_cell.length_c   1.000
_cell.angle_alpha   90.00
_cell.angle_beta   90.00
_cell.angle_gamma   90.00
#
_symmetry.space_group_name_H-M   'P 1'
#
loop_
_entity.id
_entity.type
_entity.pdbx_description
1 polymer ?
#
loop_
_entity_poly.entity_id
_entity_poly.type
_entity_poly.pdbx_seq_one_letter_code
_entity_poly.pdbx_strand_id
1 'polypeptide(L)'
;MANPPSPRPPPPQPIRIDGADEDEALSSSAYLTHQELLTRRSRRFKQLAQIFRAHYWTLMEELKVKHKEYYWIYGKSPYKEDEKNKKRKRDFNDDKENFEWNAKSGINGGGGEVEAEEREEEGVRTCSASGCKAKPMPLTSFCYTHILLDSKQKLYKGCAYVVKSAQGRPVLCGKPALISTVPSLCPMHFQKAERHLARALKKAGLGVSSPSKLAPKLHVIVTEFVRQIQTKRRAALKENISEDHIKEEKISQGS
;
A
#
# COMPACT_ATOMS: atom_id res chain seq x y z
N MET A 1 -41.49 8.16 20.69
CA MET A 1 -41.77 6.93 19.91
C MET A 1 -40.43 6.33 19.52
N ALA A 2 -40.26 5.00 19.61
CA ALA A 2 -39.02 4.35 19.18
C ALA A 2 -39.06 4.08 17.67
N ASN A 3 -37.96 4.32 16.96
CA ASN A 3 -37.83 3.86 15.58
C ASN A 3 -37.79 2.32 15.54
N PRO A 4 -38.48 1.66 14.61
CA PRO A 4 -38.40 0.22 14.45
C PRO A 4 -36.96 -0.19 14.08
N PRO A 5 -36.47 -1.36 14.55
CA PRO A 5 -35.14 -1.84 14.19
C PRO A 5 -35.06 -2.06 12.67
N SER A 6 -33.97 -1.57 12.05
CA SER A 6 -33.74 -1.73 10.62
C SER A 6 -33.77 -3.21 10.23
N PRO A 7 -34.41 -3.58 9.09
CA PRO A 7 -34.53 -4.97 8.70
C PRO A 7 -33.13 -5.60 8.51
N ARG A 8 -32.96 -6.80 9.08
CA ARG A 8 -31.71 -7.57 8.98
C ARG A 8 -31.41 -7.83 7.50
N PRO A 9 -30.19 -7.56 7.01
CA PRO A 9 -29.85 -7.82 5.61
C PRO A 9 -30.06 -9.30 5.29
N PRO A 10 -30.53 -9.65 4.08
CA PRO A 10 -30.74 -11.04 3.68
C PRO A 10 -29.41 -11.82 3.72
N PRO A 11 -29.44 -13.13 3.99
CA PRO A 11 -28.25 -13.95 3.95
C PRO A 11 -27.59 -13.85 2.56
N PRO A 12 -26.24 -13.84 2.48
CA PRO A 12 -25.55 -13.73 1.20
C PRO A 12 -25.94 -14.90 0.30
N GLN A 13 -26.52 -14.60 -0.86
CA GLN A 13 -26.95 -15.63 -1.79
C GLN A 13 -25.75 -16.42 -2.30
N PRO A 14 -25.86 -17.75 -2.48
CA PRO A 14 -24.79 -18.56 -3.06
C PRO A 14 -24.34 -17.97 -4.40
N ILE A 15 -23.03 -17.77 -4.55
CA ILE A 15 -22.44 -17.24 -5.79
C ILE A 15 -22.69 -18.26 -6.89
N ARG A 16 -23.63 -17.95 -7.80
CA ARG A 16 -23.84 -18.74 -9.01
C ARG A 16 -22.62 -18.60 -9.92
N ILE A 17 -22.15 -19.75 -10.39
CA ILE A 17 -21.04 -19.87 -11.34
C ILE A 17 -21.67 -20.34 -12.65
N ASP A 18 -21.76 -19.48 -13.66
CA ASP A 18 -22.36 -19.86 -14.94
C ASP A 18 -21.53 -20.97 -15.59
N GLY A 19 -22.19 -22.00 -16.15
CA GLY A 19 -21.52 -23.19 -16.65
C GLY A 19 -20.94 -24.10 -15.56
N ALA A 20 -21.43 -24.02 -14.31
CA ALA A 20 -21.15 -25.01 -13.28
C ALA A 20 -21.57 -26.42 -13.72
N ASP A 21 -22.73 -26.56 -14.36
CA ASP A 21 -23.27 -27.87 -14.78
C ASP A 21 -22.41 -28.53 -15.86
N GLU A 22 -21.87 -27.74 -16.81
CA GLU A 22 -20.86 -28.19 -17.77
C GLU A 22 -19.54 -28.58 -17.09
N ASP A 23 -19.09 -27.76 -16.14
CA ASP A 23 -17.85 -27.99 -15.40
C ASP A 23 -17.93 -29.24 -14.52
N GLU A 24 -19.13 -29.59 -14.05
CA GLU A 24 -19.45 -30.77 -13.23
C GLU A 24 -19.58 -32.03 -14.08
N ALA A 25 -20.27 -31.98 -15.23
CA ALA A 25 -20.26 -33.08 -16.20
C ALA A 25 -18.82 -33.44 -16.60
N LEU A 26 -17.99 -32.43 -16.87
CA LEU A 26 -16.56 -32.57 -17.16
C LEU A 26 -15.70 -32.89 -15.92
N SER A 27 -16.20 -32.75 -14.68
CA SER A 27 -15.45 -33.09 -13.45
C SER A 27 -15.20 -34.59 -13.33
N SER A 28 -16.17 -35.38 -13.80
CA SER A 28 -16.16 -36.86 -13.81
C SER A 28 -15.22 -37.48 -14.86
N SER A 29 -14.71 -36.68 -15.81
CA SER A 29 -13.87 -37.19 -16.90
C SER A 29 -12.45 -37.51 -16.42
N ALA A 30 -11.96 -38.71 -16.78
CA ALA A 30 -10.58 -39.12 -16.47
C ALA A 30 -9.53 -38.29 -17.22
N TYR A 31 -9.90 -37.72 -18.37
CA TYR A 31 -9.04 -36.91 -19.23
C TYR A 31 -9.84 -35.74 -19.82
N LEU A 32 -9.29 -34.53 -19.70
CA LEU A 32 -9.85 -33.30 -20.29
C LEU A 32 -9.02 -32.88 -21.50
N THR A 33 -9.67 -32.39 -22.56
CA THR A 33 -8.92 -31.77 -23.66
C THR A 33 -8.33 -30.43 -23.24
N HIS A 34 -7.25 -30.03 -23.92
CA HIS A 34 -6.64 -28.71 -23.72
C HIS A 34 -7.64 -27.57 -23.99
N GLN A 35 -8.60 -27.78 -24.92
CA GLN A 35 -9.63 -26.80 -25.27
C GLN A 35 -10.68 -26.63 -24.17
N GLU A 36 -11.20 -27.72 -23.58
CA GLU A 36 -12.08 -27.64 -22.39
C GLU A 36 -11.39 -26.92 -21.24
N LEU A 37 -10.15 -27.33 -20.92
CA LEU A 37 -9.38 -26.79 -19.81
C LEU A 37 -9.12 -25.28 -19.95
N LEU A 38 -8.77 -24.80 -21.16
CA LEU A 38 -8.61 -23.37 -21.42
C LEU A 38 -9.95 -22.63 -21.38
N THR A 39 -11.02 -23.21 -21.93
CA THR A 39 -12.36 -22.59 -21.95
C THR A 39 -12.90 -22.41 -20.54
N ARG A 40 -12.86 -23.48 -19.71
CA ARG A 40 -13.23 -23.46 -18.29
C ARG A 40 -12.43 -22.43 -17.49
N ARG A 41 -11.10 -22.39 -17.66
CA ARG A 41 -10.24 -21.39 -16.99
C ARG A 41 -10.56 -19.96 -17.43
N SER A 42 -10.82 -19.74 -18.73
CA SER A 42 -11.19 -18.44 -19.28
C SER A 42 -12.54 -17.94 -18.74
N ARG A 43 -13.56 -18.80 -18.70
CA ARG A 43 -14.88 -18.53 -18.09
C ARG A 43 -14.74 -18.16 -16.61
N ARG A 44 -14.17 -19.05 -15.80
CA ARG A 44 -14.01 -18.84 -14.35
C ARG A 44 -13.21 -17.57 -14.02
N PHE A 45 -12.17 -17.25 -14.81
CA PHE A 45 -11.40 -16.02 -14.61
C PHE A 45 -12.21 -14.75 -14.93
N LYS A 46 -13.02 -14.76 -16.01
CA LYS A 46 -13.91 -13.63 -16.35
C LYS A 46 -14.96 -13.40 -15.26
N GLN A 47 -15.62 -14.46 -14.80
CA GLN A 47 -16.61 -14.43 -13.70
C GLN A 47 -15.98 -13.91 -12.41
N LEU A 48 -14.83 -14.46 -12.00
CA LEU A 48 -14.13 -14.02 -10.79
C LEU A 48 -13.76 -12.53 -10.86
N ALA A 49 -13.29 -12.05 -12.02
CA ALA A 49 -13.00 -10.63 -12.23
C ALA A 49 -14.27 -9.75 -12.27
N GLN A 50 -15.44 -10.28 -12.64
CA GLN A 50 -16.71 -9.58 -12.58
C GLN A 50 -17.21 -9.48 -11.12
N ILE A 51 -17.16 -10.57 -10.38
CA ILE A 51 -17.52 -10.66 -8.95
C ILE A 51 -16.66 -9.71 -8.11
N PHE A 52 -15.32 -9.71 -8.30
CA PHE A 52 -14.44 -8.77 -7.60
C PHE A 52 -14.72 -7.30 -7.94
N ARG A 53 -15.09 -6.97 -9.19
CA ARG A 53 -15.51 -5.60 -9.54
C ARG A 53 -16.82 -5.21 -8.86
N ALA A 54 -17.79 -6.13 -8.78
CA ALA A 54 -19.06 -5.87 -8.11
C ALA A 54 -18.83 -5.57 -6.61
N HIS A 55 -18.13 -6.45 -5.89
CA HIS A 55 -17.80 -6.23 -4.48
C HIS A 55 -16.97 -4.96 -4.25
N TYR A 56 -16.02 -4.63 -5.13
CA TYR A 56 -15.28 -3.37 -5.07
C TYR A 56 -16.22 -2.15 -5.17
N TRP A 57 -17.17 -2.14 -6.10
CA TRP A 57 -18.12 -1.03 -6.22
C TRP A 57 -19.08 -0.93 -5.03
N THR A 58 -19.59 -2.05 -4.51
CA THR A 58 -20.39 -2.06 -3.27
C THR A 58 -19.61 -1.47 -2.10
N LEU A 59 -18.37 -1.94 -1.86
CA LEU A 59 -17.49 -1.43 -0.81
C LEU A 59 -17.19 0.08 -0.98
N MET A 60 -17.02 0.55 -2.22
CA MET A 60 -16.78 1.96 -2.50
C MET A 60 -18.02 2.83 -2.27
N GLU A 61 -19.24 2.34 -2.49
CA GLU A 61 -20.46 3.06 -2.08
C GLU A 61 -20.65 3.08 -0.56
N GLU A 62 -20.47 1.95 0.12
CA GLU A 62 -20.49 1.89 1.59
C GLU A 62 -19.48 2.86 2.22
N LEU A 63 -18.26 2.92 1.67
CA LEU A 63 -17.22 3.84 2.11
C LEU A 63 -17.58 5.31 1.84
N LYS A 64 -18.21 5.63 0.69
CA LYS A 64 -18.73 6.99 0.43
C LYS A 64 -19.82 7.37 1.42
N VAL A 65 -20.76 6.47 1.73
CA VAL A 65 -21.84 6.71 2.69
C VAL A 65 -21.27 6.94 4.09
N LYS A 66 -20.39 6.06 4.57
CA LYS A 66 -19.72 6.20 5.87
C LYS A 66 -18.84 7.45 5.95
N HIS A 67 -18.18 7.84 4.86
CA HIS A 67 -17.44 9.11 4.80
C HIS A 67 -18.35 10.34 4.86
N LYS A 68 -19.51 10.32 4.19
CA LYS A 68 -20.52 11.40 4.28
C LYS A 68 -21.09 11.52 5.69
N GLU A 69 -21.49 10.41 6.29
CA GLU A 69 -22.01 10.31 7.67
C GLU A 69 -20.97 10.83 8.69
N TYR A 70 -19.72 10.40 8.57
CA TYR A 70 -18.61 10.89 9.37
C TYR A 70 -18.37 12.40 9.19
N TYR A 71 -18.33 12.89 7.95
CA TYR A 71 -18.13 14.30 7.65
C TYR A 71 -19.31 15.17 8.13
N TRP A 72 -20.53 14.62 8.18
CA TRP A 72 -21.71 15.28 8.76
C TRP A 72 -21.60 15.40 10.29
N ILE A 73 -21.16 14.35 10.98
CA ILE A 73 -21.05 14.31 12.45
C ILE A 73 -19.83 15.10 12.96
N TYR A 74 -18.68 15.02 12.28
CA TYR A 74 -17.40 15.57 12.77
C TYR A 74 -16.84 16.74 11.93
N GLY A 75 -17.50 17.10 10.82
CA GLY A 75 -17.10 18.21 9.95
C GLY A 75 -15.74 18.04 9.29
N LYS A 76 -15.16 19.17 8.83
CA LYS A 76 -13.82 19.23 8.23
C LYS A 76 -12.67 19.00 9.24
N SER A 77 -12.91 18.75 10.54
CA SER A 77 -11.84 18.78 11.56
C SER A 77 -12.04 17.74 12.69
N PRO A 78 -11.80 16.45 12.40
CA PRO A 78 -12.21 15.36 13.30
C PRO A 78 -11.14 15.05 14.35
N TYR A 79 -11.16 15.82 15.45
CA TYR A 79 -10.88 15.31 16.82
C TYR A 79 -11.89 14.18 17.14
N LYS A 80 -12.83 14.35 18.08
CA LYS A 80 -12.78 15.16 19.31
C LYS A 80 -12.33 14.20 20.42
N GLU A 81 -11.41 14.61 21.28
CA GLU A 81 -10.97 13.77 22.41
C GLU A 81 -12.17 13.54 23.35
N ASP A 82 -12.46 12.28 23.70
CA ASP A 82 -13.59 11.94 24.57
C ASP A 82 -13.53 12.75 25.88
N GLU A 83 -14.57 13.54 26.18
CA GLU A 83 -14.61 14.42 27.37
C GLU A 83 -14.35 13.67 28.70
N LYS A 84 -14.62 12.36 28.73
CA LYS A 84 -14.28 11.44 29.84
C LYS A 84 -12.78 11.42 30.18
N ASN A 85 -11.90 11.75 29.23
CA ASN A 85 -10.45 11.74 29.40
C ASN A 85 -9.87 13.10 29.86
N LYS A 86 -10.48 14.22 29.46
CA LYS A 86 -10.04 15.58 29.86
C LYS A 86 -10.05 15.79 31.36
N LYS A 87 -10.96 15.15 32.10
CA LYS A 87 -11.10 15.27 33.56
C LYS A 87 -10.01 14.52 34.36
N ARG A 88 -8.96 14.01 33.70
CA ARG A 88 -7.78 13.37 34.32
C ARG A 88 -6.45 14.08 34.03
N LYS A 89 -6.47 15.18 33.27
CA LYS A 89 -5.28 15.92 32.82
C LYS A 89 -5.24 17.37 33.27
N ARG A 90 -6.25 17.85 34.00
CA ARG A 90 -6.40 19.27 34.37
C ARG A 90 -5.79 19.61 35.74
N ASP A 91 -5.25 18.61 36.43
CA ASP A 91 -4.79 18.70 37.82
C ASP A 91 -3.24 18.70 37.93
N PHE A 92 -2.52 18.78 36.80
CA PHE A 92 -1.06 18.83 36.74
C PHE A 92 -0.58 19.84 35.69
N ASN A 93 0.39 20.66 36.10
CA ASN A 93 1.08 21.69 35.32
C ASN A 93 0.20 22.88 34.90
N ASP A 94 -0.06 23.74 35.89
CA ASP A 94 0.18 25.18 35.69
C ASP A 94 1.70 25.44 35.53
N ASP A 95 2.14 26.70 35.56
CA ASP A 95 3.52 27.19 35.44
C ASP A 95 4.15 27.20 34.03
N LYS A 96 4.06 28.40 33.42
CA LYS A 96 5.21 29.31 33.20
C LYS A 96 5.78 29.52 31.77
N GLU A 97 5.74 30.81 31.39
CA GLU A 97 6.59 31.59 30.47
C GLU A 97 6.74 31.23 28.98
N ASN A 98 5.99 31.98 28.17
CA ASN A 98 6.53 32.97 27.23
C ASN A 98 7.95 32.77 26.66
N PHE A 99 8.03 32.42 25.38
CA PHE A 99 9.11 32.92 24.53
C PHE A 99 8.61 33.22 23.11
N GLU A 100 8.88 34.43 22.62
CA GLU A 100 8.43 34.92 21.33
C GLU A 100 9.41 34.54 20.21
N TRP A 101 8.91 33.94 19.12
CA TRP A 101 9.62 34.02 17.84
C TRP A 101 8.69 34.09 16.64
N ASN A 102 9.12 34.90 15.66
CA ASN A 102 8.32 35.38 14.54
C ASN A 102 8.06 34.30 13.48
N ALA A 103 6.86 34.29 12.90
CA ALA A 103 6.44 33.33 11.87
C ALA A 103 6.30 33.99 10.49
N LYS A 104 7.06 33.50 9.50
CA LYS A 104 6.90 33.90 8.09
C LYS A 104 7.17 32.71 7.14
N SER A 105 6.50 32.72 5.99
CA SER A 105 6.33 31.57 5.05
C SER A 105 5.39 30.49 5.63
N GLY A 106 4.13 30.32 5.19
CA GLY A 106 3.43 30.99 4.09
C GLY A 106 3.54 30.23 2.77
N ILE A 107 2.42 29.64 2.32
CA ILE A 107 2.11 29.25 0.94
C ILE A 107 0.58 29.32 0.81
N ASN A 108 0.10 29.80 -0.33
CA ASN A 108 -1.31 30.16 -0.55
C ASN A 108 -2.11 29.01 -1.18
N GLY A 109 -3.43 29.04 -1.03
CA GLY A 109 -4.37 28.11 -1.66
C GLY A 109 -5.81 28.58 -1.46
N GLY A 110 -6.45 29.01 -2.56
CA GLY A 110 -7.80 29.58 -2.54
C GLY A 110 -8.87 28.59 -2.05
N GLY A 111 -10.08 29.05 -1.74
CA GLY A 111 -10.68 30.34 -2.10
C GLY A 111 -12.05 30.06 -2.71
N GLY A 112 -13.10 30.44 -1.98
CA GLY A 112 -14.46 30.05 -2.29
C GLY A 112 -15.38 30.61 -1.22
N GLU A 113 -16.01 31.73 -1.54
CA GLU A 113 -16.92 32.45 -0.67
C GLU A 113 -18.24 31.69 -0.55
N VAL A 114 -18.67 31.48 0.69
CA VAL A 114 -20.04 31.08 1.04
C VAL A 114 -20.34 31.75 2.37
N GLU A 115 -21.26 32.70 2.35
CA GLU A 115 -21.78 33.36 3.55
C GLU A 115 -22.58 32.34 4.37
N ALA A 116 -22.14 32.04 5.59
CA ALA A 116 -22.81 31.10 6.48
C ALA A 116 -22.43 31.35 7.94
N GLU A 117 -23.28 32.13 8.61
CA GLU A 117 -23.65 32.08 10.04
C GLU A 117 -22.55 32.09 11.11
N GLU A 118 -22.72 32.97 12.11
CA GLU A 118 -21.85 33.10 13.29
C GLU A 118 -21.89 31.85 14.19
N ARG A 119 -21.07 30.86 13.84
CA ARG A 119 -20.88 29.67 14.67
C ARG A 119 -19.59 29.77 15.48
N GLU A 120 -19.75 29.64 16.80
CA GLU A 120 -18.70 29.70 17.82
C GLU A 120 -17.35 29.15 17.38
N GLU A 121 -16.28 29.91 17.65
CA GLU A 121 -14.91 29.58 17.26
C GLU A 121 -14.37 28.39 18.08
N GLU A 122 -14.77 27.16 17.71
CA GLU A 122 -14.23 25.90 18.23
C GLU A 122 -12.76 25.76 17.79
N GLY A 123 -11.87 26.53 18.44
CA GLY A 123 -10.52 26.90 18.02
C GLY A 123 -9.74 25.81 17.29
N VAL A 124 -9.12 26.18 16.16
CA VAL A 124 -8.54 25.28 15.15
C VAL A 124 -7.59 24.27 15.79
N ARG A 125 -8.06 23.03 15.86
CA ARG A 125 -7.47 22.00 16.72
C ARG A 125 -6.19 21.52 16.06
N THR A 126 -5.06 21.75 16.72
CA THR A 126 -3.72 21.52 16.19
C THR A 126 -3.23 20.10 16.45
N CYS A 127 -2.10 19.77 15.84
CA CYS A 127 -1.37 18.52 16.08
C CYS A 127 -0.80 18.48 17.51
N SER A 128 -0.96 17.34 18.20
CA SER A 128 -0.44 17.09 19.56
C SER A 128 1.09 16.99 19.66
N ALA A 129 1.82 17.10 18.55
CA ALA A 129 3.28 17.21 18.60
C ALA A 129 3.69 18.61 19.09
N SER A 130 4.68 18.68 19.98
CA SER A 130 5.15 19.94 20.58
C SER A 130 5.47 21.01 19.52
N GLY A 131 4.91 22.20 19.70
CA GLY A 131 5.05 23.34 18.78
C GLY A 131 4.34 23.20 17.42
N CYS A 132 3.64 22.10 17.14
CA CYS A 132 3.10 21.85 15.79
C CYS A 132 1.74 22.50 15.54
N LYS A 133 1.76 23.69 14.91
CA LYS A 133 0.55 24.41 14.49
C LYS A 133 -0.19 23.79 13.28
N ALA A 134 0.26 22.66 12.74
CA ALA A 134 -0.38 22.00 11.61
C ALA A 134 -1.67 21.27 12.03
N LYS A 135 -2.68 21.28 11.15
CA LYS A 135 -3.95 20.57 11.37
C LYS A 135 -3.74 19.04 11.42
N PRO A 136 -4.34 18.32 12.38
CA PRO A 136 -4.24 16.87 12.49
C PRO A 136 -5.00 16.15 11.37
N MET A 137 -4.64 14.89 11.14
CA MET A 137 -5.34 14.02 10.21
C MET A 137 -6.67 13.51 10.82
N PRO A 138 -7.69 13.22 9.99
CA PRO A 138 -8.91 12.57 10.47
C PRO A 138 -8.63 11.31 11.31
N LEU A 139 -9.40 11.12 12.38
CA LEU A 139 -9.29 10.02 13.36
C LEU A 139 -8.02 10.03 14.23
N THR A 140 -7.16 11.05 14.15
CA THR A 140 -5.94 11.16 14.97
C THR A 140 -5.79 12.57 15.53
N SER A 141 -4.93 12.71 16.53
CA SER A 141 -4.53 14.03 17.04
C SER A 141 -3.22 14.53 16.40
N PHE A 142 -2.72 13.90 15.33
CA PHE A 142 -1.43 14.22 14.72
C PHE A 142 -1.56 14.57 13.23
N CYS A 143 -0.82 15.59 12.78
CA CYS A 143 -0.70 15.94 11.36
C CYS A 143 0.11 14.90 10.58
N TYR A 144 0.03 14.91 9.25
CA TYR A 144 0.72 13.92 8.41
C TYR A 144 2.22 13.78 8.72
N THR A 145 2.95 14.87 8.99
CA THR A 145 4.39 14.79 9.34
C THR A 145 4.67 14.11 10.67
N HIS A 146 3.72 14.14 11.61
CA HIS A 146 3.86 13.61 12.97
C HIS A 146 2.98 12.38 13.23
N ILE A 147 2.34 11.82 12.19
CA ILE A 147 1.43 10.67 12.24
C ILE A 147 2.08 9.37 12.79
N LEU A 148 3.42 9.35 12.87
CA LEU A 148 4.24 8.27 13.43
C LEU A 148 4.56 8.44 14.93
N LEU A 149 4.18 9.57 15.54
CA LEU A 149 4.23 9.78 17.00
C LEU A 149 2.98 9.25 17.71
N ASP A 150 1.93 8.92 16.94
CA ASP A 150 0.71 8.31 17.47
C ASP A 150 0.95 6.84 17.86
N SER A 151 0.87 6.54 19.15
CA SER A 151 1.05 5.17 19.67
C SER A 151 -0.05 4.20 19.25
N LYS A 152 -1.17 4.69 18.69
CA LYS A 152 -2.25 3.88 18.11
C LYS A 152 -2.10 3.68 16.60
N GLN A 153 -1.01 4.15 15.99
CA GLN A 153 -0.84 4.14 14.53
C GLN A 153 -0.77 2.70 13.96
N LYS A 154 -1.67 2.40 13.02
CA LYS A 154 -1.78 1.09 12.34
C LYS A 154 -1.80 1.16 10.81
N LEU A 155 -1.82 2.35 10.22
CA LEU A 155 -1.88 2.56 8.76
C LEU A 155 -0.53 3.03 8.20
N TYR A 156 0.24 3.81 8.97
CA TYR A 156 1.52 4.38 8.57
C TYR A 156 2.71 3.76 9.32
N LYS A 157 3.84 3.62 8.61
CA LYS A 157 5.16 3.32 9.17
C LYS A 157 6.23 4.24 8.56
N GLY A 158 7.44 4.23 9.12
CA GLY A 158 8.57 4.96 8.55
C GLY A 158 8.99 4.43 7.18
N CYS A 159 9.28 5.33 6.25
CA CYS A 159 9.73 5.02 4.90
C CYS A 159 11.07 4.27 4.91
N ALA A 160 11.07 3.06 4.35
CA ALA A 160 12.22 2.15 4.32
C ALA A 160 13.29 2.51 3.26
N TYR A 161 13.22 3.70 2.66
CA TYR A 161 14.23 4.14 1.70
C TYR A 161 15.55 4.48 2.41
N VAL A 162 16.64 3.80 2.02
CA VAL A 162 18.00 4.13 2.49
C VAL A 162 18.48 5.40 1.79
N VAL A 163 18.71 6.46 2.57
CA VAL A 163 19.17 7.77 2.10
C VAL A 163 20.70 7.82 2.01
N LYS A 164 21.39 7.23 3.00
CA LYS A 164 22.85 7.03 3.04
C LYS A 164 23.17 5.70 3.72
N SER A 165 24.21 5.03 3.25
CA SER A 165 24.83 3.89 3.95
C SER A 165 26.20 4.34 4.45
N ALA A 166 26.37 4.45 5.76
CA ALA A 166 27.58 4.95 6.41
C ALA A 166 27.88 4.08 7.64
N GLN A 167 29.14 3.68 7.81
CA GLN A 167 29.67 2.90 8.96
C GLN A 167 28.68 1.87 9.55
N GLY A 168 28.18 0.95 8.71
CA GLY A 168 27.40 -0.22 9.15
C GLY A 168 25.90 -0.02 9.44
N ARG A 169 25.38 1.21 9.59
CA ARG A 169 23.93 1.44 9.79
C ARG A 169 23.29 2.20 8.61
N PRO A 170 22.30 1.63 7.91
CA PRO A 170 21.53 2.34 6.89
C PRO A 170 20.73 3.50 7.50
N VAL A 171 20.93 4.73 6.99
CA VAL A 171 20.13 5.90 7.37
C VAL A 171 18.85 5.89 6.56
N LEU A 172 17.72 5.54 7.20
CA LEU A 172 16.41 5.47 6.56
C LEU A 172 15.75 6.85 6.44
N CYS A 173 14.86 6.99 5.48
CA CYS A 173 14.11 8.24 5.23
C CYS A 173 13.16 8.62 6.37
N GLY A 174 12.58 7.65 7.09
CA GLY A 174 11.71 7.88 8.25
C GLY A 174 10.32 8.49 7.94
N LYS A 175 10.15 9.24 6.84
CA LYS A 175 8.88 9.90 6.46
C LYS A 175 7.71 8.89 6.38
N PRO A 176 6.47 9.28 6.68
CA PRO A 176 5.35 8.35 6.71
C PRO A 176 5.06 7.70 5.35
N ALA A 177 4.93 6.39 5.36
CA ALA A 177 4.53 5.54 4.24
C ALA A 177 3.40 4.61 4.71
N LEU A 178 2.44 4.29 3.83
CA LEU A 178 1.40 3.33 4.15
C LEU A 178 2.00 1.92 4.36
N ILE A 179 1.45 1.16 5.31
CA ILE A 179 1.90 -0.22 5.57
C ILE A 179 1.59 -1.14 4.39
N SER A 180 0.53 -0.86 3.64
CA SER A 180 0.08 -1.60 2.45
C SER A 180 0.96 -1.41 1.21
N THR A 181 1.85 -0.42 1.15
CA THR A 181 2.80 -0.31 0.03
C THR A 181 4.00 -1.21 0.27
N VAL A 182 4.35 -2.02 -0.74
CA VAL A 182 5.49 -2.95 -0.71
C VAL A 182 6.37 -2.66 -1.94
N PRO A 183 7.63 -2.20 -1.75
CA PRO A 183 8.24 -1.76 -0.50
C PRO A 183 7.56 -0.52 0.09
N SER A 184 7.60 -0.37 1.42
CA SER A 184 6.94 0.74 2.12
C SER A 184 7.75 2.02 2.03
N LEU A 185 7.56 2.73 0.92
CA LEU A 185 8.20 3.97 0.57
C LEU A 185 7.18 5.12 0.62
N CYS A 186 7.61 6.31 1.08
CA CYS A 186 6.81 7.52 0.94
C CYS A 186 6.74 7.93 -0.55
N PRO A 187 5.72 8.70 -1.00
CA PRO A 187 5.45 8.91 -2.43
C PRO A 187 6.67 9.38 -3.25
N MET A 188 7.48 10.30 -2.70
CA MET A 188 8.70 10.77 -3.34
C MET A 188 9.76 9.68 -3.56
N HIS A 189 9.91 8.76 -2.60
CA HIS A 189 10.87 7.66 -2.70
C HIS A 189 10.34 6.46 -3.49
N PHE A 190 9.01 6.25 -3.48
CA PHE A 190 8.35 5.33 -4.40
C PHE A 190 8.62 5.76 -5.85
N GLN A 191 8.25 7.00 -6.21
CA GLN A 191 8.47 7.54 -7.54
C GLN A 191 9.96 7.60 -7.95
N LYS A 192 10.86 7.83 -6.98
CA LYS A 192 12.31 7.72 -7.22
C LYS A 192 12.73 6.28 -7.56
N ALA A 193 12.25 5.29 -6.81
CA ALA A 193 12.52 3.87 -7.06
C ALA A 193 11.98 3.41 -8.42
N GLU A 194 10.75 3.80 -8.78
CA GLU A 194 10.16 3.55 -10.11
C GLU A 194 11.08 4.04 -11.25
N ARG A 195 11.60 5.28 -11.14
CA ARG A 195 12.54 5.84 -12.12
C ARG A 195 13.85 5.05 -12.19
N HIS A 196 14.37 4.56 -11.07
CA HIS A 196 15.56 3.70 -11.05
C HIS A 196 15.30 2.34 -11.71
N LEU A 197 14.16 1.70 -11.41
CA LEU A 197 13.73 0.45 -12.03
C LEU A 197 13.54 0.59 -13.55
N ALA A 198 12.83 1.63 -14.01
CA ALA A 198 12.64 1.90 -15.43
C ALA A 198 13.97 2.13 -16.18
N ARG A 199 14.95 2.79 -15.55
CA ARG A 199 16.31 2.95 -16.09
C ARG A 199 17.08 1.63 -16.14
N ALA A 200 16.97 0.79 -15.11
CA ALA A 200 17.61 -0.53 -15.08
C ALA A 200 17.02 -1.47 -16.14
N LEU A 201 15.68 -1.52 -16.26
CA LEU A 201 14.98 -2.28 -17.30
C LEU A 201 15.36 -1.80 -18.71
N LYS A 202 15.41 -0.49 -18.96
CA LYS A 202 15.90 0.05 -20.24
C LYS A 202 17.35 -0.33 -20.54
N LYS A 203 18.25 -0.32 -19.53
CA LYS A 203 19.64 -0.81 -19.68
C LYS A 203 19.71 -2.32 -19.98
N ALA A 204 18.76 -3.11 -19.49
CA ALA A 204 18.64 -4.54 -19.75
C ALA A 204 17.86 -4.88 -21.05
N GLY A 205 17.59 -3.90 -21.92
CA GLY A 205 16.81 -4.09 -23.16
C GLY A 205 15.29 -4.24 -22.97
N LEU A 206 14.80 -4.25 -21.72
CA LEU A 206 13.39 -4.44 -21.38
C LEU A 206 12.65 -3.09 -21.41
N GLY A 207 12.26 -2.65 -22.61
CA GLY A 207 11.56 -1.38 -22.84
C GLY A 207 10.12 -1.35 -22.30
N VAL A 208 9.93 -0.90 -21.06
CA VAL A 208 8.58 -0.66 -20.48
C VAL A 208 8.17 0.80 -20.68
N SER A 209 7.29 1.07 -21.66
CA SER A 209 6.97 2.43 -22.10
C SER A 209 5.95 3.21 -21.23
N SER A 210 5.64 2.78 -20.00
CA SER A 210 4.71 3.54 -19.13
C SER A 210 4.83 3.17 -17.64
N PRO A 211 4.86 4.15 -16.71
CA PRO A 211 4.96 3.89 -15.28
C PRO A 211 3.69 3.26 -14.66
N SER A 212 2.53 3.35 -15.32
CA SER A 212 1.29 2.69 -14.85
C SER A 212 1.28 1.16 -15.05
N LYS A 213 2.36 0.59 -15.62
CA LYS A 213 2.50 -0.84 -15.95
C LYS A 213 3.80 -1.42 -15.41
N LEU A 214 4.22 -0.98 -14.21
CA LEU A 214 5.51 -1.32 -13.60
C LEU A 214 5.62 -2.70 -12.94
N ALA A 215 4.54 -3.48 -12.89
CA ALA A 215 4.66 -4.93 -12.71
C ALA A 215 5.02 -5.54 -14.07
N PRO A 216 6.22 -6.13 -14.27
CA PRO A 216 6.48 -6.93 -15.46
C PRO A 216 5.46 -8.07 -15.50
N LYS A 217 4.88 -8.35 -16.67
CA LYS A 217 3.93 -9.46 -16.83
C LYS A 217 4.58 -10.73 -16.28
N LEU A 218 3.83 -11.57 -15.55
CA LEU A 218 4.40 -12.72 -14.82
C LEU A 218 5.33 -13.59 -15.68
N HIS A 219 5.01 -13.79 -16.97
CA HIS A 219 5.88 -14.53 -17.89
C HIS A 219 7.28 -13.91 -18.05
N VAL A 220 7.45 -12.58 -18.00
CA VAL A 220 8.76 -11.91 -18.09
C VAL A 220 9.61 -12.20 -16.86
N ILE A 221 8.98 -12.25 -15.68
CA ILE A 221 9.65 -12.62 -14.42
C ILE A 221 10.07 -14.09 -14.48
N VAL A 222 9.16 -14.98 -14.92
CA VAL A 222 9.43 -16.41 -15.09
C VAL A 222 10.53 -16.66 -16.12
N THR A 223 10.54 -15.99 -17.27
CA THR A 223 11.60 -16.17 -18.28
C THR A 223 12.95 -15.69 -17.78
N GLU A 224 13.03 -14.59 -17.02
CA GLU A 224 14.29 -14.13 -16.43
C GLU A 224 14.79 -15.07 -15.33
N PHE A 225 13.92 -15.60 -14.46
CA PHE A 225 14.30 -16.64 -13.50
C PHE A 225 14.80 -17.91 -14.19
N VAL A 226 14.09 -18.39 -15.23
CA VAL A 226 14.54 -19.53 -16.05
C VAL A 226 15.89 -19.23 -16.71
N ARG A 227 16.09 -18.03 -17.26
CA ARG A 227 17.38 -17.61 -17.85
C ARG A 227 18.49 -17.63 -16.80
N GLN A 228 18.26 -17.13 -15.59
CA GLN A 228 19.24 -17.16 -14.50
C GLN A 228 19.57 -18.60 -14.05
N ILE A 229 18.55 -19.47 -13.90
CA ILE A 229 18.75 -20.89 -13.57
C ILE A 229 19.59 -21.58 -14.65
N GLN A 230 19.27 -21.38 -15.92
CA GLN A 230 20.04 -21.95 -17.02
C GLN A 230 21.47 -21.37 -17.10
N THR A 231 21.66 -20.08 -16.87
CA THR A 231 22.99 -19.46 -16.86
C THR A 231 23.85 -20.00 -15.73
N LYS A 232 23.30 -20.17 -14.52
CA LYS A 232 24.01 -20.84 -13.40
C LYS A 232 24.38 -22.29 -13.74
N ARG A 233 23.45 -23.07 -14.33
CA ARG A 233 23.74 -24.44 -14.79
C ARG A 233 24.83 -24.48 -15.86
N ARG A 234 24.83 -23.53 -16.82
CA ARG A 234 25.87 -23.42 -17.85
C ARG A 234 27.23 -22.94 -17.33
N ALA A 235 27.27 -22.19 -16.22
CA ALA A 235 28.51 -21.85 -15.53
C ALA A 235 29.08 -23.09 -14.81
N ALA A 236 28.30 -23.73 -13.95
CA ALA A 236 28.71 -24.93 -13.21
C ALA A 236 29.16 -26.08 -14.14
N LEU A 237 28.49 -26.29 -15.28
CA LEU A 237 28.93 -27.28 -16.27
C LEU A 237 30.31 -26.93 -16.87
N LYS A 238 30.62 -25.65 -17.10
CA LYS A 238 31.94 -25.22 -17.59
C LYS A 238 33.02 -25.32 -16.51
N GLU A 239 32.67 -24.98 -15.27
CA GLU A 239 33.55 -25.11 -14.10
C GLU A 239 33.95 -26.59 -13.93
N ASN A 240 32.98 -27.51 -13.89
CA ASN A 240 33.24 -28.95 -13.83
C ASN A 240 34.13 -29.45 -14.99
N ILE A 241 33.81 -29.10 -16.26
CA ILE A 241 34.60 -29.51 -17.43
C ILE A 241 36.05 -28.98 -17.33
N SER A 242 36.25 -27.77 -16.81
CA SER A 242 37.60 -27.23 -16.58
C SER A 242 38.34 -27.92 -15.45
N GLU A 243 37.66 -28.29 -14.35
CA GLU A 243 38.29 -29.06 -13.28
C GLU A 243 38.69 -30.47 -13.73
N ASP A 244 37.87 -31.12 -14.55
CA ASP A 244 38.12 -32.50 -14.99
C ASP A 244 39.27 -32.57 -16.00
N HIS A 245 39.38 -31.61 -16.94
CA HIS A 245 40.59 -31.45 -17.76
C HIS A 245 41.87 -31.25 -16.91
N ILE A 246 41.79 -30.46 -15.83
CA ILE A 246 42.92 -30.22 -14.91
C ILE A 246 43.28 -31.47 -14.08
N LYS A 247 42.39 -32.48 -13.99
CA LYS A 247 42.66 -33.78 -13.36
C LYS A 247 43.34 -34.73 -14.35
N GLU A 248 42.84 -34.83 -15.58
CA GLU A 248 43.41 -35.71 -16.61
C GLU A 248 44.86 -35.35 -17.00
N GLU A 249 45.16 -34.06 -17.19
CA GLU A 249 46.52 -33.60 -17.56
C GLU A 249 47.57 -33.97 -16.52
N LYS A 250 47.19 -33.99 -15.22
CA LYS A 250 48.07 -34.38 -14.11
C LYS A 250 48.29 -35.89 -13.99
N ILE A 251 47.39 -36.70 -14.54
CA ILE A 251 47.57 -38.15 -14.62
C ILE A 251 48.53 -38.49 -15.77
N SER A 252 48.44 -37.76 -16.90
CA SER A 252 49.30 -37.95 -18.06
C SER A 252 50.77 -37.57 -17.86
N GLN A 253 51.12 -36.82 -16.80
CA GLN A 253 52.49 -36.41 -16.48
C GLN A 253 53.13 -37.23 -15.34
N GLY A 254 52.47 -38.31 -14.90
CA GLY A 254 52.88 -39.13 -13.75
C GLY A 254 53.13 -40.60 -14.07
N SER A 255 53.62 -40.91 -15.28
CA SER A 255 53.93 -42.27 -15.78
C SER A 255 55.20 -42.28 -16.60
#